data_AF-A0AAD0E5U3-F1
#
_entry.id   AF-A0AAD0E5U3-F1
#
_cell.length_a   1.000
_cell.length_b   1.000
_cell.length_c   1.000
_cell.angle_alpha   90.00
_cell.angle_beta   90.00
_cell.angle_gamma   90.00
#
_symmetry.space_group_name_H-M   'P 1'
#
loop_
_entity.id
_entity.type
_entity.pdbx_description
1 polymer ?
#
loop_
_entity_poly.entity_id
_entity_poly.type
_entity_poly.pdbx_seq_one_letter_code
_entity_poly.pdbx_strand_id
1 'polypeptide(L)'
;MKNVKYVLLAGLLGFFSCNVKDSDPVEEDYEKLFPLKPIEKPENAYEDMRIRICNPDEALQNYRYPGVTLENQREYEITLKCRYREERAATKSRYVVRFVAADKSIQTVGSDASDNSLNFTMEKDKEFVFTYKVKSGFPMYLSVNGIGDRGSGVNASITAVSDDGLVVVPVLSVEQNQNSEGPNRIPQPYCEYIILP
;
A
#
# COMPACT_ATOMS: atom_id res chain seq x y z
N MET A 1 -89.77 -52.91 17.46
CA MET A 1 -89.09 -51.59 17.49
C MET A 1 -87.57 -51.81 17.39
N LYS A 2 -87.02 -52.01 16.18
CA LYS A 2 -85.60 -52.42 15.99
C LYS A 2 -84.75 -51.45 15.15
N ASN A 3 -85.32 -50.32 14.71
CA ASN A 3 -84.67 -49.45 13.72
C ASN A 3 -84.21 -48.07 14.24
N VAL A 4 -84.32 -47.80 15.55
CA VAL A 4 -83.96 -46.49 16.13
C VAL A 4 -82.49 -46.44 16.59
N LYS A 5 -81.86 -47.59 16.83
CA LYS A 5 -80.46 -47.64 17.32
C LYS A 5 -79.41 -47.36 16.24
N TYR A 6 -79.71 -47.60 14.97
CA TYR A 6 -78.77 -47.39 13.86
C TYR A 6 -78.81 -45.97 13.28
N VAL A 7 -79.91 -45.23 13.46
CA VAL A 7 -80.04 -43.85 12.98
C VAL A 7 -79.25 -42.87 13.86
N LEU A 8 -79.17 -43.14 15.17
CA LEU A 8 -78.38 -42.33 16.12
C LEU A 8 -76.86 -42.53 15.96
N LEU A 9 -76.43 -43.71 15.49
CA LEU A 9 -75.01 -43.99 15.24
C LEU A 9 -74.54 -43.36 13.92
N ALA A 10 -75.40 -43.28 12.90
CA ALA A 10 -75.12 -42.61 11.63
C ALA A 10 -75.09 -41.07 11.78
N GLY A 11 -75.88 -40.50 12.69
CA GLY A 11 -75.87 -39.06 12.99
C GLY A 11 -74.61 -38.57 13.72
N LEU A 12 -73.93 -39.45 14.46
CA LEU A 12 -72.70 -39.11 15.19
C LEU A 12 -71.44 -39.17 14.31
N LEU A 13 -71.47 -39.96 13.22
CA LEU A 13 -70.35 -40.10 12.28
C LEU A 13 -70.23 -38.95 11.28
N GLY A 14 -71.22 -38.05 11.21
CA GLY A 14 -71.21 -36.88 10.31
C GLY A 14 -70.43 -35.66 10.84
N PHE A 15 -70.01 -35.67 12.11
CA PHE A 15 -69.35 -34.51 12.75
C PHE A 15 -67.83 -34.62 12.86
N PHE A 16 -67.22 -35.73 12.41
CA PHE A 16 -65.77 -35.92 12.38
C PHE A 16 -65.18 -35.77 10.97
N SER A 17 -65.72 -34.85 10.16
CA SER A 17 -64.99 -34.40 8.97
C SER A 17 -63.80 -33.55 9.44
N CYS A 18 -62.61 -34.14 9.40
CA CYS A 18 -61.33 -33.50 9.70
C CYS A 18 -61.20 -32.17 8.93
N ASN A 19 -61.45 -31.05 9.59
CA ASN A 19 -60.97 -29.73 9.17
C ASN A 19 -59.51 -29.58 9.61
N VAL A 20 -58.61 -30.48 9.19
CA VAL A 20 -57.18 -30.20 9.28
C VAL A 20 -56.91 -29.26 8.13
N LYS A 21 -56.98 -27.95 8.42
CA LYS A 21 -56.35 -26.97 7.56
C LYS A 21 -54.87 -27.29 7.61
N ASP A 22 -54.30 -27.74 6.49
CA ASP A 22 -52.86 -27.65 6.29
C ASP A 22 -52.51 -26.17 6.47
N SER A 23 -52.06 -25.81 7.67
CA SER A 23 -51.49 -24.50 7.90
C SER A 23 -50.22 -24.48 7.07
N ASP A 24 -50.12 -23.49 6.18
CA ASP A 24 -48.87 -23.25 5.45
C ASP A 24 -47.70 -23.32 6.45
N PRO A 25 -46.61 -24.02 6.10
CA PRO A 25 -45.45 -24.09 6.98
C PRO A 25 -45.02 -22.67 7.34
N VAL A 26 -44.63 -22.49 8.59
CA VAL A 26 -44.19 -21.20 9.11
C VAL A 26 -43.11 -20.64 8.16
N GLU A 27 -43.31 -19.41 7.70
CA GLU A 27 -42.42 -18.74 6.75
C GLU A 27 -40.98 -18.77 7.27
N GLU A 28 -40.07 -19.35 6.48
CA GLU A 28 -38.69 -19.54 6.90
C GLU A 28 -37.94 -18.21 6.92
N ASP A 29 -37.36 -17.87 8.06
CA ASP A 29 -36.51 -16.69 8.23
C ASP A 29 -35.13 -16.93 7.62
N TYR A 30 -35.01 -16.67 6.32
CA TYR A 30 -33.78 -16.82 5.54
C TYR A 30 -32.61 -15.96 6.06
N GLU A 31 -32.89 -14.82 6.69
CA GLU A 31 -31.84 -13.96 7.26
C GLU A 31 -31.17 -14.61 8.48
N LYS A 32 -31.95 -15.37 9.27
CA LYS A 32 -31.44 -16.16 10.38
C LYS A 32 -30.73 -17.45 9.93
N LEU A 33 -31.20 -18.06 8.85
CA LEU A 33 -30.60 -19.28 8.31
C LEU A 33 -29.26 -19.00 7.60
N PHE A 34 -29.13 -17.83 7.00
CA PHE A 34 -27.95 -17.42 6.25
C PHE A 34 -27.51 -16.00 6.63
N PRO A 35 -27.03 -15.80 7.87
CA PRO A 35 -26.53 -14.49 8.27
C PRO A 35 -25.35 -14.13 7.35
N LEU A 36 -25.48 -12.99 6.66
CA LEU A 36 -24.42 -12.45 5.82
C LEU A 36 -23.20 -12.17 6.69
N LYS A 37 -22.21 -13.07 6.66
CA LYS A 37 -20.93 -12.79 7.27
C LYS A 37 -20.25 -11.66 6.49
N PRO A 38 -19.61 -10.70 7.18
CA PRO A 38 -18.78 -9.72 6.49
C PRO A 38 -17.73 -10.46 5.66
N ILE A 39 -17.50 -9.98 4.44
CA ILE A 39 -16.49 -10.55 3.55
C ILE A 39 -15.13 -10.40 4.24
N GLU A 40 -14.53 -11.51 4.66
CA GLU A 40 -13.17 -11.51 5.17
C GLU A 40 -12.23 -11.11 4.03
N LYS A 41 -11.57 -9.96 4.18
CA LYS A 41 -10.58 -9.50 3.21
C LYS A 41 -9.37 -10.44 3.32
N PRO A 42 -8.84 -10.96 2.20
CA PRO A 42 -7.65 -11.80 2.25
C PRO A 42 -6.50 -11.04 2.93
N GLU A 43 -5.79 -11.75 3.79
CA GLU A 43 -4.62 -11.20 4.47
C GLU A 43 -3.55 -10.85 3.42
N ASN A 44 -3.04 -9.62 3.47
CA ASN A 44 -1.93 -9.24 2.60
C ASN A 44 -0.67 -9.93 3.12
N ALA A 45 -0.14 -10.91 2.39
CA ALA A 45 1.18 -11.46 2.68
C ALA A 45 2.25 -10.41 2.37
N TYR A 46 2.79 -9.75 3.41
CA TYR A 46 3.87 -8.77 3.28
C TYR A 46 5.24 -9.43 3.06
N GLU A 47 5.34 -10.73 3.34
CA GLU A 47 6.51 -11.59 3.06
C GLU A 47 6.92 -11.55 1.57
N ASP A 48 5.95 -11.35 0.66
CA ASP A 48 6.22 -11.24 -0.78
C ASP A 48 6.95 -9.95 -1.18
N MET A 49 7.02 -8.94 -0.29
CA MET A 49 7.66 -7.62 -0.51
C MET A 49 7.36 -7.01 -1.89
N ARG A 50 6.10 -7.12 -2.34
CA ARG A 50 5.71 -6.66 -3.68
C ARG A 50 5.97 -5.17 -3.86
N ILE A 51 6.70 -4.84 -4.92
CA ILE A 51 6.94 -3.46 -5.33
C ILE A 51 5.62 -2.81 -5.73
N ARG A 52 5.36 -1.64 -5.15
CA ARG A 52 4.18 -0.81 -5.42
C ARG A 52 4.62 0.49 -6.05
N ILE A 53 3.99 0.86 -7.15
CA ILE A 53 4.24 2.12 -7.85
C ILE A 53 3.46 3.25 -7.17
N CYS A 54 4.07 4.42 -7.05
CA CYS A 54 3.44 5.63 -6.53
C CYS A 54 3.54 6.80 -7.52
N ASN A 55 2.98 7.96 -7.16
CA ASN A 55 3.03 9.15 -8.02
C ASN A 55 4.27 10.02 -7.67
N PRO A 56 5.27 10.14 -8.57
CA PRO A 56 6.46 10.96 -8.34
C PRO A 56 6.20 12.47 -8.29
N ASP A 57 5.06 12.93 -8.80
CA ASP A 57 4.62 14.33 -8.79
C ASP A 57 3.66 14.64 -7.62
N GLU A 58 3.44 13.69 -6.70
CA GLU A 58 2.56 13.91 -5.55
C GLU A 58 3.04 15.09 -4.70
N ALA A 59 2.12 15.99 -4.36
CA ALA A 59 2.39 17.09 -3.46
C ALA A 59 2.62 16.56 -2.04
N LEU A 60 3.61 17.08 -1.32
CA LEU A 60 3.94 16.63 0.04
C LEU A 60 2.74 16.69 1.01
N GLN A 61 1.83 17.64 0.82
CA GLN A 61 0.62 17.81 1.63
C GLN A 61 -0.40 16.69 1.45
N ASN A 62 -0.38 16.02 0.28
CA ASN A 62 -1.30 14.95 -0.05
C ASN A 62 -0.77 13.57 0.34
N TYR A 63 0.52 13.49 0.69
CA TYR A 63 1.16 12.24 1.05
C TYR A 63 0.45 11.57 2.23
N ARG A 64 0.12 10.29 2.06
CA ARG A 64 -0.44 9.44 3.10
C ARG A 64 0.52 8.30 3.39
N TYR A 65 0.93 8.18 4.65
CA TYR A 65 1.84 7.13 5.08
C TYR A 65 1.25 5.73 4.79
N PRO A 66 1.88 4.94 3.89
CA PRO A 66 1.31 3.66 3.45
C PRO A 66 1.73 2.46 4.31
N GLY A 67 2.47 2.70 5.40
CA GLY A 67 2.92 1.65 6.31
C GLY A 67 1.78 1.01 7.10
N VAL A 68 2.06 -0.16 7.64
CA VAL A 68 1.11 -1.00 8.37
C VAL A 68 1.69 -1.42 9.71
N THR A 69 0.84 -1.94 10.61
CA THR A 69 1.29 -2.54 11.86
C THR A 69 1.26 -4.05 11.70
N LEU A 70 2.39 -4.71 11.96
CA LEU A 70 2.54 -6.17 11.93
C LEU A 70 2.75 -6.68 13.36
N GLU A 71 2.26 -7.89 13.65
CA GLU A 71 2.38 -8.52 14.97
C GLU A 71 3.82 -8.95 15.27
N ASN A 72 4.49 -9.56 14.30
CA ASN A 72 5.90 -9.93 14.39
C ASN A 72 6.77 -8.77 13.88
N GLN A 73 7.45 -8.08 14.79
CA GLN A 73 8.29 -6.93 14.44
C GLN A 73 9.75 -7.30 14.43
N ARG A 74 10.37 -7.20 13.26
CA ARG A 74 11.81 -7.16 13.04
C ARG A 74 12.27 -5.72 12.97
N GLU A 75 13.54 -5.49 13.24
CA GLU A 75 14.19 -4.21 13.02
C GLU A 75 15.02 -4.26 11.73
N TYR A 76 14.99 -3.15 10.99
CA TYR A 76 15.68 -2.97 9.73
C TYR A 76 16.54 -1.72 9.79
N GLU A 77 17.77 -1.82 9.31
CA GLU A 77 18.61 -0.68 8.99
C GLU A 77 18.40 -0.29 7.52
N ILE A 78 17.85 0.90 7.32
CA ILE A 78 17.63 1.48 5.99
C ILE A 78 18.82 2.35 5.64
N THR A 79 19.32 2.21 4.42
CA THR A 79 20.35 3.09 3.86
C THR A 79 19.87 3.68 2.55
N LEU A 80 19.74 5.00 2.50
CA LEU A 80 19.54 5.78 1.29
C LEU A 80 20.90 6.20 0.75
N LYS A 81 21.09 6.05 -0.55
CA LYS A 81 22.22 6.61 -1.30
C LYS A 81 21.70 7.42 -2.46
N CYS A 82 22.23 8.62 -2.66
CA CYS A 82 21.94 9.37 -3.87
C CYS A 82 23.12 10.23 -4.30
N ARG A 83 23.20 10.49 -5.59
CA ARG A 83 24.24 11.31 -6.21
C ARG A 83 23.64 12.01 -7.42
N TYR A 84 24.01 13.26 -7.63
CA TYR A 84 23.79 13.92 -8.91
C TYR A 84 25.12 14.28 -9.56
N ARG A 85 25.09 14.41 -10.89
CA ARG A 85 26.23 14.77 -11.73
C ARG A 85 25.84 15.81 -12.76
N GLU A 86 26.81 16.62 -13.14
CA GLU A 86 26.68 17.66 -14.18
C GLU A 86 28.00 17.78 -14.95
N GLU A 87 28.01 17.44 -16.23
CA GLU A 87 29.25 17.43 -17.03
C GLU A 87 29.70 18.82 -17.50
N ARG A 88 28.78 19.79 -17.58
CA ARG A 88 29.06 21.15 -18.07
C ARG A 88 28.76 22.20 -17.00
N ALA A 89 29.32 23.40 -17.16
CA ALA A 89 28.84 24.61 -16.47
C ALA A 89 27.48 25.07 -17.04
N ALA A 90 26.56 24.12 -17.21
CA ALA A 90 25.22 24.33 -17.71
C ALA A 90 24.31 24.81 -16.57
N THR A 91 23.08 25.16 -16.93
CA THR A 91 22.00 25.51 -16.01
C THR A 91 21.96 24.53 -14.84
N LYS A 92 21.94 25.05 -13.60
CA LYS A 92 21.91 24.21 -12.39
C LYS A 92 20.74 23.23 -12.45
N SER A 93 21.04 21.95 -12.31
CA SER A 93 20.02 20.91 -12.18
C SER A 93 19.29 21.04 -10.85
N ARG A 94 17.99 20.69 -10.86
CA ARG A 94 17.09 20.71 -9.70
C ARG A 94 16.48 19.33 -9.55
N TYR A 95 17.32 18.36 -9.22
CA TYR A 95 16.91 17.00 -8.89
C TYR A 95 16.49 16.93 -7.43
N VAL A 96 15.47 16.12 -7.15
CA VAL A 96 14.92 15.90 -5.82
C VAL A 96 14.69 14.40 -5.65
N VAL A 97 15.28 13.85 -4.60
CA VAL A 97 15.06 12.50 -4.11
C VAL A 97 14.21 12.60 -2.85
N ARG A 98 13.16 11.79 -2.75
CA ARG A 98 12.27 11.73 -1.59
C ARG A 98 12.29 10.34 -0.98
N PHE A 99 12.30 10.28 0.33
CA PHE A 99 12.24 9.05 1.12
C PHE A 99 11.39 9.26 2.37
N VAL A 100 10.89 8.18 2.95
CA VAL A 100 10.16 8.23 4.23
C VAL A 100 11.16 8.01 5.35
N ALA A 101 11.23 8.88 6.35
CA ALA A 101 12.13 8.71 7.50
C ALA A 101 11.46 7.97 8.67
N ALA A 102 12.24 7.66 9.71
CA ALA A 102 11.77 6.92 10.89
C ALA A 102 10.58 7.59 11.62
N ASP A 103 10.47 8.92 11.54
CA ASP A 103 9.36 9.70 12.09
C ASP A 103 8.08 9.66 11.23
N LYS A 104 8.08 8.85 10.16
CA LYS A 104 6.99 8.66 9.19
C LYS A 104 6.75 9.86 8.27
N SER A 105 7.60 10.89 8.33
CA SER A 105 7.54 12.03 7.42
C SER A 105 8.27 11.76 6.11
N ILE A 106 7.88 12.44 5.03
CA ILE A 106 8.66 12.47 3.80
C ILE A 106 9.78 13.49 3.98
N GLN A 107 11.01 13.03 3.79
CA GLN A 107 12.22 13.83 3.74
C GLN A 107 12.67 13.99 2.29
N THR A 108 13.33 15.11 2.01
CA THR A 108 13.74 15.50 0.67
C THR A 108 15.24 15.80 0.63
N VAL A 109 15.90 15.28 -0.41
CA VAL A 109 17.33 15.49 -0.69
C VAL A 109 17.43 16.06 -2.10
N GLY A 110 17.94 17.27 -2.26
CA GLY A 110 17.95 17.95 -3.56
C GLY A 110 19.30 18.50 -3.99
N SER A 111 19.47 18.79 -5.28
CA SER A 111 20.71 19.35 -5.83
C SER A 111 20.77 20.89 -5.75
N ASP A 112 19.64 21.56 -5.57
CA ASP A 112 19.56 23.02 -5.54
C ASP A 112 19.58 23.55 -4.10
N ALA A 113 20.75 24.02 -3.66
CA ALA A 113 20.94 24.59 -2.33
C ALA A 113 20.11 25.86 -2.05
N SER A 114 19.50 26.48 -3.08
CA SER A 114 18.63 27.65 -2.89
C SER A 114 17.18 27.29 -2.57
N ASP A 115 16.82 26.00 -2.67
CA ASP A 115 15.49 25.51 -2.36
C ASP A 115 15.32 25.25 -0.85
N ASN A 116 14.63 26.16 -0.17
CA ASN A 116 14.36 26.07 1.26
C ASN A 116 13.36 24.96 1.64
N SER A 117 12.73 24.28 0.67
CA SER A 117 11.86 23.14 0.93
C SER A 117 12.62 21.83 1.14
N LEU A 118 13.93 21.82 0.85
CA LEU A 118 14.79 20.65 1.02
C LEU A 118 15.16 20.43 2.47
N ASN A 119 15.14 19.17 2.91
CA ASN A 119 15.67 18.78 4.22
C ASN A 119 17.18 18.59 4.17
N PHE A 120 17.69 18.09 3.04
CA PHE A 120 19.11 17.85 2.80
C PHE A 120 19.51 18.31 1.40
N THR A 121 20.78 18.70 1.26
CA THR A 121 21.34 19.16 -0.02
C THR A 121 22.44 18.20 -0.45
N MET A 122 22.38 17.74 -1.71
CA MET A 122 23.44 16.95 -2.32
C MET A 122 24.60 17.85 -2.73
N GLU A 123 25.82 17.30 -2.64
CA GLU A 123 26.99 17.90 -3.25
C GLU A 123 27.23 17.31 -4.63
N LYS A 124 27.61 18.16 -5.60
CA LYS A 124 27.87 17.73 -6.98
C LYS A 124 28.91 16.62 -7.00
N ASP A 125 28.61 15.54 -7.73
CA ASP A 125 29.48 14.39 -7.95
C ASP A 125 29.89 13.62 -6.69
N LYS A 126 29.27 13.91 -5.54
CA LYS A 126 29.48 13.17 -4.29
C LYS A 126 28.26 12.34 -3.95
N GLU A 127 28.51 11.15 -3.41
CA GLU A 127 27.45 10.30 -2.87
C GLU A 127 27.01 10.85 -1.51
N PHE A 128 25.72 11.16 -1.41
CA PHE A 128 25.03 11.39 -0.15
C PHE A 128 24.54 10.06 0.40
N VAL A 129 24.81 9.80 1.68
CA VAL A 129 24.40 8.58 2.37
C VAL A 129 23.63 8.95 3.63
N PHE A 130 22.48 8.33 3.84
CA PHE A 130 21.67 8.52 5.05
C PHE A 130 21.14 7.18 5.55
N THR A 131 21.40 6.88 6.83
CA THR A 131 21.08 5.59 7.44
C THR A 131 20.24 5.78 8.69
N TYR A 132 19.21 4.96 8.88
CA TYR A 132 18.30 5.00 10.02
C TYR A 132 17.63 3.64 10.25
N LYS A 133 17.14 3.42 11.48
CA LYS A 133 16.47 2.17 11.86
C LYS A 133 14.95 2.31 11.88
N VAL A 134 14.26 1.27 11.43
CA VAL A 134 12.79 1.15 11.41
C VAL A 134 12.35 -0.26 11.79
N LYS A 135 11.04 -0.46 11.95
CA LYS A 135 10.45 -1.77 12.26
C LYS A 135 9.65 -2.32 11.07
N SER A 136 9.32 -3.61 11.11
CA SER A 136 8.37 -4.26 10.21
C SER A 136 7.08 -3.45 10.02
N GLY A 137 6.52 -3.51 8.82
CA GLY A 137 5.39 -2.71 8.37
C GLY A 137 5.76 -1.29 7.89
N PHE A 138 7.03 -0.89 8.00
CA PHE A 138 7.52 0.37 7.48
C PHE A 138 7.60 0.35 5.94
N PRO A 139 7.20 1.45 5.26
CA PRO A 139 7.32 1.56 3.82
C PRO A 139 8.73 2.02 3.42
N MET A 140 9.54 1.12 2.89
CA MET A 140 10.77 1.52 2.21
C MET A 140 10.39 2.16 0.88
N TYR A 141 10.47 3.48 0.81
CA TYR A 141 9.95 4.32 -0.26
C TYR A 141 11.08 5.12 -0.91
N LEU A 142 11.10 5.14 -2.25
CA LEU A 142 12.02 5.95 -3.03
C LEU A 142 11.27 6.65 -4.16
N SER A 143 11.38 7.97 -4.20
CA SER A 143 10.95 8.77 -5.34
C SER A 143 12.08 9.66 -5.84
N VAL A 144 12.21 9.77 -7.15
CA VAL A 144 13.17 10.65 -7.82
C VAL A 144 12.44 11.46 -8.88
N ASN A 145 12.58 12.78 -8.80
CA ASN A 145 12.01 13.73 -9.73
C ASN A 145 12.96 14.91 -9.95
N GLY A 146 12.65 15.77 -10.91
CA GLY A 146 13.35 17.04 -11.08
C GLY A 146 13.61 17.39 -12.54
N ILE A 147 14.42 18.43 -12.71
CA ILE A 147 14.82 18.94 -14.01
C ILE A 147 16.33 19.04 -14.12
N GLY A 148 16.84 18.87 -15.33
CA GLY A 148 18.26 19.00 -15.65
C GLY A 148 18.45 19.36 -17.11
N ASP A 149 19.69 19.69 -17.47
CA ASP A 149 20.11 19.99 -18.85
C ASP A 149 20.92 18.81 -19.41
N ARG A 150 21.22 18.80 -20.71
CA ARG A 150 21.99 17.73 -21.33
C ARG A 150 23.32 17.50 -20.60
N GLY A 151 23.58 16.25 -20.23
CA GLY A 151 24.79 15.84 -19.51
C GLY A 151 24.68 15.98 -18.00
N SER A 152 23.49 16.24 -17.45
CA SER A 152 23.21 16.05 -16.03
C SER A 152 22.48 14.73 -15.77
N GLY A 153 22.60 14.23 -14.55
CA GLY A 153 21.91 13.01 -14.14
C GLY A 153 21.82 12.86 -12.63
N VAL A 154 20.96 11.95 -12.21
CA VAL A 154 20.74 11.60 -10.80
C VAL A 154 20.60 10.09 -10.67
N ASN A 155 21.26 9.56 -9.64
CA ASN A 155 21.20 8.16 -9.26
C ASN A 155 20.75 8.11 -7.81
N ALA A 156 19.81 7.24 -7.49
CA ALA A 156 19.39 7.02 -6.12
C ALA A 156 19.05 5.56 -5.88
N SER A 157 19.36 5.06 -4.69
CA SER A 157 18.98 3.74 -4.23
C SER A 157 18.64 3.76 -2.75
N ILE A 158 17.72 2.89 -2.35
CA ILE A 158 17.41 2.65 -0.94
C ILE A 158 17.41 1.14 -0.69
N THR A 159 18.08 0.75 0.38
CA THR A 159 18.26 -0.64 0.79
C THR A 159 17.81 -0.81 2.23
N ALA A 160 17.31 -1.99 2.56
CA ALA A 160 17.04 -2.39 3.94
C ALA A 160 17.79 -3.68 4.26
N VAL A 161 18.38 -3.76 5.44
CA VAL A 161 18.98 -4.98 5.98
C VAL A 161 18.30 -5.28 7.30
N SER A 162 17.78 -6.48 7.48
CA SER A 162 17.23 -6.90 8.77
C SER A 162 18.36 -7.12 9.77
N ASP A 163 18.15 -6.73 11.03
CA ASP A 163 19.17 -6.89 12.09
C ASP A 163 19.52 -8.39 12.33
N ASP A 164 18.61 -9.31 11.99
CA ASP A 164 18.82 -10.76 12.05
C ASP A 164 19.48 -11.34 10.78
N GLY A 165 19.57 -10.57 9.69
CA GLY A 165 20.10 -11.00 8.40
C GLY A 165 19.29 -12.10 7.69
N LEU A 166 18.09 -12.42 8.16
CA LEU A 166 17.27 -13.53 7.64
C LEU A 166 16.41 -13.13 6.45
N VAL A 167 16.15 -11.83 6.27
CA VAL A 167 15.26 -11.32 5.22
C VAL A 167 16.06 -10.60 4.15
N VAL A 168 15.97 -11.08 2.91
CA VAL A 168 16.56 -10.43 1.75
C VAL A 168 15.56 -9.42 1.19
N VAL A 169 15.77 -8.15 1.47
CA VAL A 169 14.89 -7.08 0.99
C VAL A 169 15.32 -6.63 -0.42
N PRO A 170 14.40 -6.50 -1.40
CA PRO A 170 14.70 -5.97 -2.72
C PRO A 170 15.25 -4.54 -2.66
N VAL A 171 16.24 -4.22 -3.49
CA VAL A 171 16.76 -2.86 -3.61
C VAL A 171 15.85 -2.05 -4.53
N LEU A 172 15.42 -0.87 -4.09
CA LEU A 172 14.78 0.11 -4.96
C LEU A 172 15.88 1.05 -5.47
N SER A 173 16.03 1.17 -6.78
CA SER A 173 17.12 1.93 -7.40
C SER A 173 16.71 2.48 -8.75
N VAL A 174 17.21 3.68 -9.05
CA VAL A 174 17.00 4.33 -10.35
C VAL A 174 18.24 5.14 -10.74
N GLU A 175 18.54 5.10 -12.03
CA GLU A 175 19.50 5.99 -12.68
C GLU A 175 18.78 6.75 -13.79
N GLN A 176 18.88 8.08 -13.77
CA GLN A 176 18.27 8.97 -14.75
C GLN A 176 19.32 9.91 -15.31
N ASN A 177 19.39 9.99 -16.64
CA ASN A 177 20.33 10.85 -17.35
C ASN A 177 19.55 11.75 -18.31
N GLN A 178 19.92 13.04 -18.36
CA GLN A 178 19.32 14.01 -19.26
C GLN A 178 20.15 14.13 -20.54
N ASN A 179 19.49 13.88 -21.67
CA ASN A 179 20.10 13.93 -23.01
C ASN A 179 19.50 15.04 -23.89
N SER A 180 18.39 15.64 -23.48
CA SER A 180 17.71 16.71 -24.22
C SER A 180 18.35 18.06 -23.92
N GLU A 181 18.46 18.91 -24.94
CA GLU A 181 18.98 20.28 -24.75
C GLU A 181 17.98 21.16 -23.99
N GLY A 182 18.50 21.95 -23.05
CA GLY A 182 17.72 22.85 -22.21
C GLY A 182 17.24 22.19 -20.91
N PRO A 183 16.74 22.99 -19.95
CA PRO A 183 16.24 22.50 -18.67
C PRO A 183 14.94 21.71 -18.87
N ASN A 184 15.04 20.39 -18.95
CA ASN A 184 13.94 19.47 -19.16
C ASN A 184 13.71 18.61 -17.92
N ARG A 185 12.46 18.17 -17.72
CA ARG A 185 12.15 17.14 -16.72
C ARG A 185 12.90 15.86 -17.03
N ILE A 186 13.20 15.08 -15.98
CA ILE A 186 13.69 13.72 -16.19
C ILE A 186 12.66 12.94 -17.02
N PRO A 187 13.12 12.10 -17.96
CA PRO A 187 12.24 11.44 -18.92
C PRO A 187 11.29 10.45 -18.25
N GLN A 188 11.74 9.81 -17.17
CA GLN A 188 10.98 8.83 -16.41
C GLN A 188 11.11 9.13 -14.91
N PRO A 189 10.26 9.99 -14.36
CA PRO A 189 10.16 10.16 -12.92
C PRO A 189 9.86 8.82 -12.23
N TYR A 190 10.56 8.55 -11.14
CA TYR A 190 10.54 7.27 -10.45
C TYR A 190 9.84 7.41 -9.10
N CYS A 191 8.98 6.45 -8.77
CA CYS A 191 8.34 6.37 -7.46
C CYS A 191 7.91 4.93 -7.20
N GLU A 192 8.59 4.27 -6.29
CA GLU A 192 8.26 2.92 -5.86
C GLU A 192 8.43 2.77 -4.35
N TYR A 193 7.70 1.84 -3.77
CA TYR A 193 7.88 1.44 -2.38
C TYR A 193 7.53 -0.03 -2.16
N ILE A 194 8.10 -0.58 -1.09
CA ILE A 194 7.75 -1.90 -0.54
C ILE A 194 7.41 -1.74 0.94
N ILE A 195 6.61 -2.64 1.47
CA ILE A 195 6.38 -2.75 2.91
C ILE A 195 7.32 -3.82 3.45
N LEU A 196 8.14 -3.45 4.44
CA LEU A 196 9.05 -4.39 5.09
C LEU A 196 8.24 -5.41 5.91
N PRO A 197 8.54 -6.72 5.80
CA PRO A 197 7.80 -7.75 6.51
C PRO A 197 8.14 -7.81 8.00
#